data_AF-A0A9W8QCM0-F1
#
_entry.id   AF-A0A9W8QCM0-F1
#
_cell.length_a   1.000
_cell.length_b   1.000
_cell.length_c   1.000
_cell.angle_alpha   90.00
_cell.angle_beta   90.00
_cell.angle_gamma   90.00
#
_symmetry.space_group_name_H-M   'P 1'
#
loop_
_entity.id
_entity.type
_entity.pdbx_description
1 polymer ?
#
loop_
_entity_poly.entity_id
_entity_poly.type
_entity_poly.pdbx_seq_one_letter_code
_entity_poly.pdbx_strand_id
1 'polypeptide(L)'
;MIMSIAHGANDISNAIGPFTTEYVVWKSGVVSKKSDTPEWIKAVGGITLGVGFWTFGYHMMRNLGNRITKHSPTRGYSMELCITGAVVGVALVNWDLKSINWKQLGKIFIGWCLTVPCAGLIAGILMGIAINVPQWTHK
;
A
#
# COMPACT_ATOMS: atom_id res chain seq x y z
N MET A 1 -10.30 -6.54 15.04
CA MET A 1 -10.87 -7.28 13.89
C MET A 1 -11.47 -6.35 12.83
N ILE A 2 -12.30 -5.37 13.19
CA ILE A 2 -12.88 -4.46 12.17
C ILE A 2 -11.81 -3.66 11.42
N MET A 3 -10.81 -3.11 12.13
CA MET A 3 -9.68 -2.38 11.52
C MET A 3 -8.87 -3.23 10.54
N SER A 4 -8.60 -4.50 10.86
CA SER A 4 -7.82 -5.39 9.99
C SER A 4 -8.59 -5.80 8.73
N ILE A 5 -9.92 -5.94 8.82
CA ILE A 5 -10.78 -6.23 7.67
C ILE A 5 -10.85 -5.01 6.74
N ALA A 6 -11.12 -3.82 7.31
CA ALA A 6 -11.19 -2.58 6.52
C ALA A 6 -9.86 -2.24 5.85
N HIS A 7 -8.75 -2.40 6.56
CA HIS A 7 -7.43 -2.16 6.00
C HIS A 7 -7.08 -3.17 4.89
N GLY A 8 -7.32 -4.47 5.13
CA GLY A 8 -7.09 -5.51 4.12
C GLY A 8 -7.93 -5.30 2.86
N ALA A 9 -9.18 -4.85 2.98
CA ALA A 9 -10.03 -4.53 1.83
C ALA A 9 -9.50 -3.36 0.99
N ASN A 10 -8.93 -2.35 1.65
CA ASN A 10 -8.30 -1.22 0.97
C ASN A 10 -7.02 -1.64 0.23
N ASP A 11 -6.20 -2.51 0.83
CA ASP A 11 -4.96 -3.00 0.21
C ASP A 11 -5.24 -3.92 -0.99
N ILE A 12 -6.28 -4.77 -0.88
CA ILE A 12 -6.82 -5.57 -1.99
C ILE A 12 -7.21 -4.65 -3.16
N SER A 13 -7.89 -3.53 -2.90
CA SER A 13 -8.34 -2.62 -3.94
C SER A 13 -7.18 -1.95 -4.69
N ASN A 14 -6.13 -1.55 -3.96
CA ASN A 14 -4.92 -0.94 -4.54
C ASN A 14 -4.15 -1.91 -5.44
N ALA A 15 -4.08 -3.20 -5.08
CA ALA A 15 -3.39 -4.21 -5.87
C ALA A 15 -4.17 -4.65 -7.12
N ILE A 16 -5.50 -4.76 -7.00
CA ILE A 16 -6.34 -5.40 -8.01
C ILE A 16 -6.90 -4.39 -9.03
N GLY A 17 -6.97 -3.10 -8.68
CA GLY A 17 -7.45 -2.02 -9.56
C GLY A 17 -6.75 -1.95 -10.92
N PRO A 18 -5.40 -1.92 -10.98
CA PRO A 18 -4.67 -1.91 -12.25
C PRO A 18 -4.90 -3.18 -13.09
N PHE A 19 -4.82 -4.35 -12.44
CA PHE A 19 -4.99 -5.64 -13.11
C PHE A 19 -6.37 -5.81 -13.74
N THR A 20 -7.41 -5.38 -13.03
CA THR A 20 -8.78 -5.47 -13.52
C THR A 20 -9.03 -4.52 -14.68
N THR A 21 -8.42 -3.34 -14.66
CA THR A 21 -8.48 -2.39 -15.76
C THR A 21 -7.86 -2.97 -17.03
N GLU A 22 -6.68 -3.60 -16.91
CA GLU A 22 -6.02 -4.28 -18.03
C GLU A 22 -6.86 -5.45 -18.57
N TYR A 23 -7.43 -6.30 -17.70
CA TYR A 23 -8.29 -7.41 -18.12
C TYR A 23 -9.54 -6.96 -18.87
N VAL A 24 -10.19 -5.87 -18.42
CA VAL A 24 -11.36 -5.32 -19.09
C VAL A 24 -10.97 -4.75 -20.45
N VAL A 25 -9.87 -4.00 -20.55
CA VAL A 25 -9.38 -3.46 -21.83
C VAL A 25 -9.05 -4.59 -22.81
N TRP A 26 -8.44 -5.69 -22.34
CA TRP A 26 -8.16 -6.86 -23.16
C TRP A 26 -9.42 -7.52 -23.74
N LYS A 27 -10.52 -7.54 -22.97
CA LYS A 27 -11.79 -8.15 -23.41
C LYS A 27 -12.66 -7.22 -24.25
N SER A 28 -12.75 -5.95 -23.89
CA SER A 28 -13.71 -5.00 -24.48
C SER A 28 -13.09 -4.12 -25.58
N GLY A 29 -11.76 -3.98 -25.60
CA GLY A 29 -11.07 -3.03 -26.48
C GLY A 29 -11.35 -1.55 -26.16
N VAL A 30 -12.14 -1.25 -25.11
CA VAL A 30 -12.54 0.11 -24.75
C VAL A 30 -12.17 0.43 -23.30
N VAL A 31 -11.62 1.62 -23.09
CA VAL A 31 -11.29 2.14 -21.76
C VAL A 31 -12.56 2.69 -21.12
N SER A 32 -13.34 1.81 -20.50
CA SER A 32 -14.54 2.20 -19.75
C SER A 32 -14.19 2.75 -18.37
N LYS A 33 -14.86 3.84 -17.96
CA LYS A 33 -14.70 4.46 -16.63
C LYS A 33 -15.30 3.63 -15.48
N LYS A 34 -16.12 2.62 -15.81
CA LYS A 34 -16.63 1.61 -14.87
C LYS A 34 -16.09 0.26 -15.28
N SER A 35 -15.23 -0.31 -14.43
CA SER A 35 -14.75 -1.68 -14.56
C SER A 35 -15.58 -2.57 -13.63
N ASP A 36 -16.61 -3.22 -14.19
CA ASP A 36 -17.24 -4.33 -13.49
C ASP A 36 -16.21 -5.45 -13.38
N THR A 37 -15.83 -5.71 -12.13
CA THR A 37 -14.71 -6.58 -11.79
C THR A 37 -15.21 -7.98 -11.51
N PRO A 38 -14.80 -8.99 -12.30
CA PRO A 38 -15.13 -10.37 -12.04
C PRO A 38 -14.75 -10.78 -10.62
N GLU A 39 -15.62 -11.52 -9.95
CA GLU A 39 -15.44 -11.90 -8.55
C GLU A 39 -14.20 -12.78 -8.33
N TRP A 40 -13.84 -13.61 -9.33
CA TRP A 40 -12.66 -14.46 -9.27
C TRP A 40 -11.37 -13.65 -9.11
N ILE A 41 -11.28 -12.46 -9.73
CA ILE A 41 -10.09 -11.61 -9.64
C ILE A 41 -9.91 -11.10 -8.21
N LYS A 42 -11.01 -10.71 -7.55
CA LYS A 42 -11.02 -10.28 -6.15
C LYS A 42 -10.61 -11.42 -5.22
N ALA A 43 -11.14 -12.63 -5.47
CA ALA A 43 -10.82 -13.82 -4.68
C ALA A 43 -9.33 -14.19 -4.78
N VAL A 44 -8.76 -14.21 -5.99
CA VAL A 44 -7.33 -14.49 -6.21
C VAL A 44 -6.45 -13.44 -5.53
N GLY A 45 -6.80 -12.15 -5.63
CA GLY A 45 -6.04 -11.09 -4.95
C GLY A 45 -6.08 -11.21 -3.43
N GLY A 46 -7.23 -11.58 -2.84
CA GLY A 46 -7.36 -11.84 -1.41
C GLY A 46 -6.52 -13.03 -0.93
N ILE A 47 -6.54 -14.14 -1.68
CA ILE A 47 -5.71 -15.33 -1.38
C ILE A 47 -4.23 -14.98 -1.46
N THR A 48 -3.81 -14.28 -2.52
CA THR A 48 -2.41 -13.92 -2.74
C THR A 48 -1.89 -12.99 -1.64
N LEU A 49 -2.68 -12.00 -1.20
CA LEU A 49 -2.33 -11.16 -0.07
C LEU A 49 -2.25 -11.96 1.23
N GLY A 50 -3.20 -12.88 1.48
CA GLY A 50 -3.16 -13.78 2.63
C GLY A 50 -1.88 -14.63 2.68
N VAL A 51 -1.48 -15.20 1.55
CA VAL A 51 -0.23 -15.98 1.41
C VAL A 51 1.00 -15.09 1.62
N GLY A 52 1.01 -13.87 1.08
CA GLY A 52 2.10 -12.90 1.26
C GLY A 52 2.29 -12.52 2.74
N PHE A 53 1.20 -12.27 3.46
CA PHE A 53 1.26 -12.01 4.90
C PHE A 53 1.70 -13.23 5.70
N TRP A 54 1.28 -14.44 5.32
CA TRP A 54 1.69 -15.65 6.02
C TRP A 54 3.19 -15.93 5.85
N THR A 55 3.73 -15.73 4.65
CA THR A 55 5.13 -16.04 4.32
C THR A 55 6.11 -14.94 4.74
N PHE A 56 5.84 -13.69 4.40
CA PHE A 56 6.74 -12.55 4.62
C PHE A 56 6.29 -11.60 5.73
N GLY A 57 5.03 -11.67 6.13
CA GLY A 57 4.48 -10.76 7.15
C GLY A 57 5.20 -10.87 8.49
N TYR A 58 5.65 -12.06 8.90
CA TYR A 58 6.42 -12.24 10.14
C TYR A 58 7.76 -11.48 10.13
N HIS A 59 8.45 -11.42 8.99
CA HIS A 59 9.73 -10.71 8.87
C HIS A 59 9.55 -9.20 9.03
N MET A 60 8.56 -8.63 8.34
CA MET A 60 8.20 -7.22 8.47
C MET A 60 7.81 -6.90 9.91
N MET A 61 6.96 -7.74 10.50
CA MET A 61 6.50 -7.64 11.87
C MET A 61 7.67 -7.65 12.90
N ARG A 62 8.66 -8.52 12.71
CA ARG A 62 9.84 -8.59 13.59
C ARG A 62 10.72 -7.32 13.51
N ASN A 63 10.83 -6.72 12.32
CA ASN A 63 11.65 -5.53 12.10
C ASN A 63 11.02 -4.24 12.64
N LEU A 64 9.68 -4.15 12.63
CA LEU A 64 8.94 -3.04 13.22
C LEU A 64 8.72 -3.20 14.74
N GLY A 65 8.42 -4.41 15.23
CA GLY A 65 8.02 -4.65 16.63
C GLY A 65 9.15 -4.52 17.66
N ASN A 66 10.41 -4.76 17.26
CA ASN A 66 11.52 -4.85 18.21
C ASN A 66 12.05 -3.51 18.75
N ARG A 67 11.56 -2.36 18.30
CA ARG A 67 12.12 -1.05 18.70
C ARG A 67 11.35 -0.27 19.76
N ILE A 68 10.12 -0.67 20.13
CA ILE A 68 9.27 0.17 21.00
C ILE A 68 8.81 -0.54 22.28
N THR A 69 8.63 -1.87 22.32
CA THR A 69 8.46 -2.70 23.55
C THR A 69 8.15 -4.16 23.15
N LYS A 70 8.18 -5.14 24.07
CA LYS A 70 7.75 -6.54 23.87
C LYS A 70 6.23 -6.69 23.58
N HIS A 71 5.69 -5.93 22.64
CA HIS A 71 4.31 -6.06 22.18
C HIS A 71 4.26 -6.80 20.85
N SER A 72 3.18 -7.56 20.62
CA SER A 72 3.01 -8.32 19.38
C SER A 72 3.13 -7.37 18.17
N PRO A 73 3.87 -7.73 17.12
CA PRO A 73 4.20 -6.84 16.01
C PRO A 73 3.04 -6.08 15.35
N THR A 74 1.87 -6.71 15.28
CA THR A 74 0.64 -6.12 14.73
C THR A 74 0.19 -4.89 15.52
N ARG A 75 0.45 -4.88 16.85
CA ARG A 75 0.19 -3.74 17.72
C ARG A 75 1.22 -2.63 17.47
N GLY A 76 2.46 -2.97 17.12
CA GLY A 76 3.53 -2.01 16.82
C GLY A 76 3.20 -1.10 15.64
N TYR A 77 2.81 -1.70 14.50
CA TYR A 77 2.46 -0.94 13.29
C TYR A 77 1.23 -0.03 13.49
N SER A 78 0.17 -0.56 14.11
CA SER A 78 -1.01 0.24 14.43
C SER A 78 -0.68 1.36 15.42
N MET A 79 0.23 1.13 16.38
CA MET A 79 0.71 2.16 17.29
C MET A 79 1.46 3.25 16.54
N GLU A 80 2.35 2.94 15.58
CA GLU A 80 3.08 4.00 14.84
C GLU A 80 2.15 4.92 14.04
N LEU A 81 1.16 4.35 13.33
CA LEU A 81 0.17 5.14 12.59
C LEU A 81 -0.71 5.97 13.53
N CYS A 82 -1.19 5.35 14.61
CA CYS A 82 -2.05 6.02 15.58
C CYS A 82 -1.30 7.09 16.38
N ILE A 83 -0.05 6.83 16.79
CA ILE A 83 0.82 7.78 17.48
C ILE A 83 1.11 8.96 16.57
N THR A 84 1.39 8.76 15.28
CA THR A 84 1.63 9.89 14.36
C THR A 84 0.41 10.79 14.27
N GLY A 85 -0.78 10.22 14.06
CA GLY A 85 -2.03 10.99 14.00
C GLY A 85 -2.41 11.63 15.34
N ALA A 86 -2.27 10.90 16.44
CA ALA A 86 -2.60 11.37 17.78
C ALA A 86 -1.63 12.46 18.26
N VAL A 87 -0.33 12.32 18.04
CA VAL A 87 0.67 13.35 18.41
C VAL A 87 0.41 14.64 17.65
N VAL A 88 0.13 14.57 16.35
CA VAL A 88 -0.22 15.76 15.55
C VAL A 88 -1.53 16.38 16.02
N GLY A 89 -2.57 15.57 16.25
CA GLY A 89 -3.88 16.05 16.71
C GLY A 89 -3.86 16.65 18.12
N VAL A 90 -3.20 15.99 19.07
CA VAL A 90 -3.06 16.47 20.46
C VAL A 90 -2.21 17.74 20.52
N ALA A 91 -1.15 17.83 19.72
CA ALA A 91 -0.32 19.03 19.68
C ALA A 91 -1.04 20.22 19.02
N LEU A 92 -1.92 19.98 18.05
CA LEU A 92 -2.80 21.00 17.47
C LEU A 92 -3.83 21.52 18.49
N VAL A 93 -4.42 20.63 19.30
CA VAL A 93 -5.45 21.00 20.29
C VAL A 93 -4.87 21.70 21.51
N ASN A 94 -3.69 21.27 21.99
CA ASN A 94 -3.06 21.85 23.18
C ASN A 94 -2.11 23.02 22.87
N TRP A 95 -1.96 23.40 21.61
CA TRP A 95 -0.99 24.41 21.14
C TRP A 95 0.47 24.15 21.55
N ASP A 96 0.80 22.94 22.03
CA ASP A 96 2.14 22.55 22.45
C ASP A 96 2.89 21.84 21.31
N LEU A 97 3.17 22.61 20.25
CA LEU A 97 3.89 22.13 19.07
C LEU A 97 5.38 21.87 19.34
N LYS A 98 5.90 22.32 20.48
CA LYS A 98 7.33 22.18 20.84
C LYS A 98 7.68 20.82 21.42
N SER A 99 6.72 20.07 21.97
CA SER A 99 6.94 18.71 22.48
C SER A 99 7.00 17.64 21.38
N ILE A 100 6.64 17.98 20.14
CA ILE A 100 6.73 17.07 18.99
C ILE A 100 8.19 16.84 18.61
N ASN A 101 8.58 15.58 18.42
CA ASN A 101 9.87 15.24 17.81
C ASN A 101 9.83 15.46 16.29
N TRP A 102 10.07 16.70 15.88
CA TRP A 102 10.08 17.15 14.47
C TRP A 102 11.04 16.36 13.57
N LYS A 103 12.14 15.81 14.11
CA LYS A 103 13.07 14.97 13.34
C LYS A 103 12.45 13.64 12.94
N GLN A 104 11.63 13.05 13.81
CA GLN A 104 10.95 11.78 13.53
C GLN A 104 9.75 11.99 12.60
N LEU A 105 8.96 13.05 12.83
CA LEU A 105 7.88 13.45 11.92
C LEU A 105 8.43 13.77 10.52
N GLY A 106 9.53 14.50 10.44
CA GLY A 106 10.21 14.81 9.18
C GLY A 106 10.66 13.56 8.42
N LYS A 107 11.18 12.53 9.10
CA LYS A 107 11.55 11.26 8.44
C LYS A 107 10.35 10.53 7.86
N ILE A 108 9.22 10.51 8.56
CA ILE A 108 7.97 9.89 8.08
C ILE A 108 7.48 10.64 6.84
N PHE A 109 7.45 11.97 6.91
CA PHE A 109 6.99 12.83 5.82
C PHE A 109 7.89 12.74 4.58
N ILE A 110 9.22 12.76 4.77
CA ILE A 110 10.18 12.52 3.69
C ILE A 110 9.94 11.14 3.06
N GLY A 111 9.66 10.12 3.87
CA GLY A 111 9.28 8.80 3.38
C GLY A 111 8.06 8.85 2.45
N TRP A 112 6.97 9.50 2.87
CA TRP A 112 5.75 9.65 2.06
C TRP A 112 5.97 10.48 0.80
N CYS A 113 6.76 11.55 0.87
CA CYS A 113 7.08 12.36 -0.29
C CYS A 113 7.99 11.64 -1.28
N LEU A 114 8.90 10.78 -0.81
CA LEU A 114 9.85 10.05 -1.65
C LEU A 114 9.22 8.80 -2.28
N THR A 115 8.25 8.16 -1.64
CA THR A 115 7.61 6.95 -2.17
C THR A 115 6.84 7.21 -3.46
N VAL A 116 6.14 8.35 -3.59
CA VAL A 116 5.38 8.72 -4.79
C VAL A 116 6.28 8.85 -6.04
N PRO A 117 7.35 9.65 -6.06
CA PRO A 117 8.24 9.74 -7.22
C PRO A 117 8.99 8.44 -7.47
N CYS A 118 9.44 7.71 -6.43
CA CYS A 118 10.08 6.41 -6.63
C CYS A 118 9.14 5.40 -7.30
N ALA A 119 7.88 5.31 -6.85
CA ALA A 119 6.88 4.45 -7.47
C ALA A 119 6.58 4.86 -8.92
N GLY A 120 6.44 6.17 -9.17
CA GLY A 120 6.23 6.71 -10.51
C GLY A 120 7.40 6.44 -11.46
N LEU A 121 8.64 6.60 -10.99
CA LEU A 121 9.84 6.31 -11.77
C LEU A 121 9.93 4.82 -12.13
N ILE A 122 9.72 3.93 -11.17
CA ILE A 122 9.75 2.48 -11.42
C ILE A 122 8.65 2.09 -12.40
N ALA A 123 7.42 2.56 -12.21
CA ALA A 123 6.31 2.30 -13.13
C ALA A 123 6.59 2.85 -14.54
N GLY A 124 7.15 4.06 -14.64
CA GLY A 124 7.51 4.68 -15.92
C GLY A 124 8.61 3.93 -16.66
N ILE A 125 9.65 3.46 -15.96
CA ILE A 125 10.72 2.64 -16.53
C ILE A 125 10.15 1.31 -17.04
N LEU A 126 9.32 0.64 -16.24
CA LEU A 126 8.69 -0.63 -16.63
C LEU A 126 7.79 -0.46 -17.86
N MET A 127 7.00 0.62 -17.91
CA MET A 127 6.18 0.93 -19.08
C MET A 127 7.05 1.22 -20.31
N GLY A 128 8.15 1.96 -20.15
CA GLY A 128 9.11 2.22 -21.22
C GLY A 128 9.73 0.95 -21.78
N ILE A 129 10.04 -0.02 -20.93
CA ILE A 129 10.50 -1.35 -21.37
C ILE A 129 9.38 -2.07 -22.13
N ALA A 130 8.15 -2.11 -21.57
CA ALA A 130 7.01 -2.83 -22.15
C ALA A 130 6.66 -2.36 -23.58
N ILE A 131 6.74 -1.06 -23.85
CA ILE A 131 6.50 -0.51 -25.20
C ILE A 131 7.58 -0.94 -26.21
N ASN A 132 8.81 -1.17 -25.76
CA ASN A 132 9.94 -1.57 -26.60
C ASN A 132 10.12 -3.09 -26.72
N VAL A 133 9.29 -3.89 -26.04
CA VAL A 133 9.31 -5.35 -26.21
C VAL A 133 8.83 -5.71 -27.63
N PRO A 134 9.50 -6.64 -28.34
CA PRO A 134 9.04 -7.10 -29.64
C PRO A 134 7.63 -7.68 -29.54
N GLN A 135 6.69 -7.00 -30.19
CA GLN A 135 5.30 -7.41 -30.29
C GLN A 135 5.19 -8.59 -31.27
N TRP A 136 4.96 -9.79 -30.73
CA TRP A 136 4.64 -10.97 -31.52
C TRP A 136 3.29 -10.75 -32.20
N THR A 137 3.35 -10.25 -33.42
CA THR A 137 2.22 -10.09 -34.32
C THR A 137 1.79 -11.48 -34.77
N HIS A 138 0.84 -12.08 -34.06
CA HIS A 138 0.02 -13.13 -34.64
C HIS A 138 -0.86 -12.47 -35.71
N LYS A 139 -0.46 -12.63 -36.97
CA LYS A 139 -1.37 -12.49 -38.12
C LYS A 139 -2.51 -13.48 -38.01
#